data_AF-A0A7W3XZD7-F1
#
_entry.id   AF-A0A7W3XZD7-F1
#
_cell.length_a   1.000
_cell.length_b   1.000
_cell.length_c   1.000
_cell.angle_alpha   90.00
_cell.angle_beta   90.00
_cell.angle_gamma   90.00
#
_symmetry.space_group_name_H-M   'P 1'
#
loop_
_entity.id
_entity.type
_entity.pdbx_description
1 polymer ?
#
loop_
_entity_poly.entity_id
_entity_poly.type
_entity_poly.pdbx_seq_one_letter_code
_entity_poly.pdbx_strand_id
1 'polypeptide(L)'
;MAELNVPDGRDRSPGIPDDNSFLGLATRLVRLSLAAARLQDRVTGVRRRALRNAAAARRMAELMADSEVDPRHVAAMLEVARSMEAAAEATTDMSRASEVVTRAAEDAAGAHRAEYEGVYEAAQDLQRQGIRQPKPGFLRAN
;
A
#
# COMPACT_ATOMS: atom_id res chain seq x y z
N MET A 1 33.28 -25.38 9.73
CA MET A 1 32.81 -24.04 9.34
C MET A 1 31.85 -24.23 8.19
N ALA A 2 30.56 -23.98 8.40
CA ALA A 2 29.53 -24.15 7.37
C ALA A 2 29.46 -22.87 6.53
N GLU A 3 29.64 -23.00 5.22
CA GLU A 3 29.44 -21.91 4.27
C GLU A 3 27.95 -21.53 4.26
N LEU A 4 27.70 -20.26 4.58
CA LEU A 4 26.37 -19.67 4.52
C LEU A 4 26.00 -19.54 3.03
N ASN A 5 25.17 -20.46 2.53
CA ASN A 5 24.61 -20.40 1.20
C ASN A 5 23.67 -19.18 1.10
N VAL A 6 24.18 -18.05 0.63
CA VAL A 6 23.39 -16.85 0.35
C VAL A 6 22.55 -17.15 -0.89
N PRO A 7 21.21 -17.10 -0.83
CA PRO A 7 20.36 -17.36 -1.98
C PRO A 7 20.67 -16.32 -3.06
N ASP A 8 21.17 -16.79 -4.21
CA ASP A 8 21.28 -16.00 -5.44
C ASP A 8 19.87 -15.51 -5.79
N GLY A 9 19.66 -14.19 -5.73
CA GLY A 9 18.38 -13.50 -5.91
C GLY A 9 17.80 -13.59 -7.31
N ARG A 10 18.01 -14.71 -8.01
CA ARG A 10 17.48 -15.04 -9.33
C ARG A 10 16.20 -15.85 -9.27
N ASP A 11 15.49 -15.83 -8.14
CA ASP A 11 14.12 -16.33 -8.08
C ASP A 11 13.19 -15.32 -8.77
N ARG A 12 13.26 -15.36 -10.11
CA ARG A 12 12.51 -14.51 -11.02
C ARG A 12 11.05 -14.91 -10.94
N SER A 13 10.30 -14.22 -10.07
CA SER A 13 8.85 -14.12 -10.22
C SER A 13 8.52 -13.73 -11.67
N PRO A 14 7.56 -14.40 -12.33
CA PRO A 14 7.25 -14.11 -13.73
C PRO A 14 6.72 -12.67 -13.86
N GLY A 15 7.42 -11.83 -14.63
CA GLY A 15 6.84 -10.61 -15.20
C GLY A 15 6.95 -9.31 -14.39
N ILE A 16 7.97 -9.13 -13.55
CA ILE A 16 8.26 -7.81 -12.97
C ILE A 16 9.63 -7.34 -13.46
N PRO A 17 9.70 -6.26 -14.27
CA PRO A 17 10.97 -5.64 -14.60
C PRO A 17 11.65 -5.16 -13.31
N ASP A 18 12.67 -5.90 -12.88
CA ASP A 18 13.49 -5.54 -11.71
C ASP A 18 14.61 -4.53 -12.07
N ASP A 19 14.46 -3.81 -13.17
CA ASP A 19 15.43 -2.83 -13.62
C ASP A 19 15.10 -1.42 -13.13
N ASN A 20 16.13 -0.64 -12.82
CA ASN A 20 16.03 0.80 -12.55
C ASN A 20 15.83 1.61 -13.85
N SER A 21 15.19 1.01 -14.86
CA SER A 21 14.85 1.71 -16.09
C SER A 21 13.72 2.70 -15.83
N PHE A 22 13.61 3.72 -16.67
CA PHE A 22 12.53 4.70 -16.61
C PHE A 22 11.15 4.04 -16.51
N LEU A 23 10.87 3.09 -17.42
CA LEU A 23 9.61 2.34 -17.39
C LEU A 23 9.48 1.42 -16.15
N GLY A 24 10.59 0.81 -15.71
CA GLY A 24 10.62 -0.04 -14.53
C GLY A 24 10.22 0.72 -13.27
N LEU A 25 10.83 1.89 -13.04
CA LEU A 25 10.54 2.72 -11.87
C LEU A 25 9.12 3.31 -11.92
N ALA A 26 8.69 3.83 -13.07
CA ALA A 26 7.33 4.35 -13.25
C ALA A 26 6.28 3.26 -12.96
N THR A 27 6.50 2.03 -13.42
CA THR A 27 5.60 0.90 -13.17
C THR A 27 5.53 0.54 -11.69
N ARG A 28 6.65 0.57 -10.96
CA ARG A 28 6.68 0.29 -9.52
C ARG A 28 5.94 1.34 -8.71
N LEU A 29 6.12 2.62 -9.03
CA LEU A 29 5.42 3.72 -8.35
C LEU A 29 3.90 3.61 -8.53
N VAL A 30 3.44 3.30 -9.75
CA VAL A 30 2.01 3.04 -10.02
C VAL A 30 1.49 1.81 -9.27
N ARG A 31 2.28 0.75 -9.17
CA ARG A 31 1.89 -0.44 -8.38
C ARG A 31 1.81 -0.13 -6.89
N LEU A 32 2.72 0.69 -6.37
CA LEU A 32 2.73 1.12 -4.98
C LEU A 32 1.50 1.98 -4.67
N SER A 33 1.15 2.95 -5.51
CA SER A 33 -0.05 3.78 -5.31
C SER A 33 -1.32 2.93 -5.32
N LEU A 34 -1.42 1.96 -6.25
CA LEU A 34 -2.56 1.04 -6.31
C LEU A 34 -2.65 0.12 -5.08
N ALA A 35 -1.52 -0.38 -4.59
CA ALA A 35 -1.47 -1.21 -3.39
C ALA A 35 -1.90 -0.41 -2.14
N ALA A 36 -1.43 0.83 -2.02
CA ALA A 36 -1.80 1.74 -0.94
C ALA A 36 -3.29 2.13 -0.99
N ALA A 37 -3.85 2.40 -2.18
CA ALA A 37 -5.29 2.62 -2.36
C ALA A 37 -6.13 1.41 -1.95
N ARG A 38 -5.72 0.19 -2.34
CA ARG A 38 -6.41 -1.04 -1.91
C ARG A 38 -6.33 -1.27 -0.41
N LEU A 39 -5.20 -0.93 0.21
CA LEU A 39 -5.07 -0.97 1.67
C LEU A 39 -6.08 0.00 2.28
N GLN A 40 -6.12 1.24 1.81
CA GLN A 40 -7.05 2.28 2.28
C GLN A 40 -8.52 1.84 2.23
N ASP A 41 -8.96 1.23 1.14
CA ASP A 41 -10.31 0.70 0.99
C ASP A 41 -10.61 -0.41 2.01
N ARG A 42 -9.66 -1.33 2.20
CA ARG A 42 -9.81 -2.43 3.17
C ARG A 42 -9.88 -1.91 4.60
N VAL A 43 -9.00 -0.98 4.97
CA VAL A 43 -8.99 -0.34 6.28
C VAL A 43 -10.32 0.35 6.55
N THR A 44 -10.82 1.12 5.59
CA THR A 44 -12.11 1.79 5.68
C THR A 44 -13.26 0.78 5.82
N GLY A 45 -13.21 -0.33 5.08
CA GLY A 45 -14.19 -1.41 5.17
C GLY A 45 -14.22 -2.06 6.57
N VAL A 46 -13.05 -2.37 7.13
CA VAL A 46 -12.91 -2.91 8.48
C VAL A 46 -13.44 -1.93 9.52
N ARG A 47 -13.05 -0.66 9.45
CA ARG A 47 -13.54 0.41 10.34
C ARG A 47 -15.06 0.48 10.35
N ARG A 48 -15.69 0.54 9.17
CA ARG A 48 -17.15 0.61 9.05
C ARG A 48 -17.83 -0.63 9.62
N ARG A 49 -17.25 -1.82 9.43
CA ARG A 49 -17.78 -3.06 10.01
C ARG A 49 -17.68 -3.04 11.54
N ALA A 50 -16.53 -2.65 12.10
CA ALA A 50 -16.34 -2.54 13.54
C ALA A 50 -17.34 -1.57 14.18
N LEU A 51 -17.54 -0.38 13.62
CA LEU A 51 -18.53 0.59 14.10
C LEU A 51 -19.97 0.06 14.04
N ARG A 52 -20.34 -0.64 12.95
CA ARG A 52 -21.67 -1.28 12.86
C ARG A 52 -21.87 -2.36 13.91
N ASN A 53 -20.84 -3.17 14.17
CA ASN A 53 -20.88 -4.21 15.19
C ASN A 53 -20.96 -3.61 16.60
N ALA A 54 -20.22 -2.53 16.87
CA ALA A 54 -20.31 -1.79 18.12
C ALA A 54 -21.73 -1.26 18.38
N ALA A 55 -22.33 -0.62 17.36
CA ALA A 55 -23.70 -0.12 17.45
C ALA A 55 -24.71 -1.25 17.66
N ALA A 56 -24.52 -2.41 17.03
CA ALA A 56 -25.37 -3.58 17.26
C ALA A 56 -25.21 -4.14 18.69
N ALA A 57 -23.98 -4.21 19.20
CA ALA A 57 -23.69 -4.65 20.55
C ALA A 57 -24.30 -3.72 21.61
N ARG A 58 -24.26 -2.39 21.40
CA ARG A 58 -24.94 -1.40 22.27
C ARG A 58 -26.46 -1.62 22.31
N ARG A 59 -27.10 -1.72 21.14
CA ARG A 59 -28.54 -2.02 21.05
C ARG A 59 -28.91 -3.33 21.73
N MET A 60 -28.07 -4.36 21.61
CA MET A 60 -28.30 -5.63 22.27
C MET A 60 -28.17 -5.51 23.79
N ALA A 61 -27.20 -4.75 24.28
CA ALA A 61 -27.07 -4.46 25.71
C ALA A 61 -28.27 -3.69 26.27
N GLU A 62 -28.81 -2.73 25.51
CA GLU A 62 -30.04 -1.99 25.84
C GLU A 62 -31.23 -2.95 25.98
N LEU A 63 -31.47 -3.80 24.97
CA LEU A 63 -32.55 -4.80 25.01
C LEU A 63 -32.39 -5.81 26.15
N MET A 64 -31.16 -6.20 26.48
CA MET A 64 -30.87 -7.09 27.61
C MET A 64 -31.18 -6.41 28.94
N ALA A 65 -30.86 -5.12 29.08
CA ALA A 65 -31.20 -4.35 30.27
C ALA A 65 -32.72 -4.21 30.43
N ASP A 66 -33.44 -3.90 29.35
CA ASP A 66 -34.91 -3.80 29.34
C ASP A 66 -35.60 -5.13 29.66
N SER A 67 -34.93 -6.25 29.34
CA SER A 67 -35.42 -7.61 29.62
C SER A 67 -34.98 -8.15 30.98
N GLU A 68 -34.42 -7.30 31.85
CA GLU A 68 -33.94 -7.66 33.19
C GLU A 68 -32.90 -8.81 33.18
N VAL A 69 -32.12 -8.94 32.11
CA VAL A 69 -31.00 -9.89 32.04
C VAL A 69 -29.96 -9.51 33.09
N ASP A 70 -29.30 -10.51 33.67
CA ASP A 70 -28.23 -10.30 34.67
C ASP A 70 -27.24 -9.20 34.20
N PRO A 71 -27.02 -8.15 35.02
CA PRO A 71 -26.18 -7.01 34.68
C PRO A 71 -24.77 -7.36 34.19
N ARG A 72 -24.23 -8.52 34.58
CA ARG A 72 -22.92 -8.99 34.12
C ARG A 72 -22.90 -9.24 32.62
N HIS A 73 -23.99 -9.75 32.04
CA HIS A 73 -24.08 -9.97 30.60
C HIS A 73 -24.28 -8.65 29.83
N VAL A 74 -25.05 -7.72 30.39
CA VAL A 74 -25.18 -6.36 29.85
C VAL A 74 -23.82 -5.67 29.81
N ALA A 75 -23.07 -5.73 30.92
CA ALA A 75 -21.72 -5.15 31.01
C ALA A 75 -20.75 -5.78 30.01
N ALA A 76 -20.80 -7.11 29.84
CA ALA A 76 -19.99 -7.82 28.85
C ALA A 76 -20.29 -7.35 27.41
N MET A 77 -21.56 -7.15 27.06
CA MET A 77 -21.92 -6.66 25.73
C MET A 77 -21.50 -5.20 25.49
N LEU A 78 -21.58 -4.35 26.51
CA LEU A 78 -21.04 -3.00 26.44
C LEU A 78 -19.52 -2.99 26.26
N GLU A 79 -18.81 -3.95 26.87
CA GLU A 79 -17.36 -4.09 26.67
C GLU A 79 -17.02 -4.54 25.25
N VAL A 80 -17.80 -5.45 24.66
CA VAL A 80 -17.67 -5.81 23.24
C VAL A 80 -17.85 -4.58 22.35
N ALA A 81 -18.83 -3.72 22.63
CA ALA A 81 -19.02 -2.50 21.87
C ALA A 81 -17.80 -1.57 21.95
N ARG A 82 -17.28 -1.32 23.16
CA ARG A 82 -16.08 -0.49 23.38
C ARG A 82 -14.86 -1.06 22.67
N SER A 83 -14.66 -2.37 22.74
CA SER A 83 -13.54 -3.05 22.06
C SER A 83 -13.59 -2.87 20.54
N MET A 84 -14.79 -2.94 19.96
CA MET A 84 -14.98 -2.73 18.51
C MET A 84 -14.76 -1.26 18.12
N GLU A 85 -15.13 -0.30 18.96
CA GLU A 85 -14.83 1.12 18.74
C GLU A 85 -13.33 1.40 18.81
N ALA A 86 -12.63 0.84 19.80
CA ALA A 86 -11.18 0.95 19.90
C ALA A 86 -10.46 0.34 18.68
N ALA A 87 -10.94 -0.81 18.19
CA ALA A 87 -10.42 -1.42 16.96
C ALA A 87 -10.67 -0.53 15.73
N ALA A 88 -11.83 0.13 15.65
CA ALA A 88 -12.13 1.11 14.61
C ALA A 88 -11.21 2.34 14.70
N GLU A 89 -10.90 2.81 15.90
CA GLU A 89 -10.00 3.94 16.10
C GLU A 89 -8.56 3.62 15.68
N ALA A 90 -8.06 2.44 16.05
CA ALA A 90 -6.73 1.96 15.66
C ALA A 90 -6.53 1.89 14.14
N THR A 91 -7.61 1.77 13.36
CA THR A 91 -7.53 1.78 11.89
C THR A 91 -7.27 3.16 11.30
N THR A 92 -7.44 4.24 12.07
CA THR A 92 -7.32 5.63 11.59
C THR A 92 -5.91 5.98 11.13
N ASP A 93 -4.89 5.59 11.89
CA ASP A 93 -3.49 5.90 11.53
C ASP A 93 -3.05 5.10 10.30
N MET A 94 -3.47 3.85 10.19
CA MET A 94 -3.21 3.02 9.02
C MET A 94 -3.89 3.60 7.76
N SER A 95 -5.11 4.13 7.91
CA SER A 95 -5.81 4.83 6.84
C SER A 95 -5.04 6.08 6.39
N ARG A 96 -4.67 6.94 7.34
CA ARG A 96 -3.92 8.17 7.06
C ARG A 96 -2.58 7.86 6.38
N ALA A 97 -1.84 6.86 6.87
CA ALA A 97 -0.57 6.45 6.29
C ALA A 97 -0.75 5.96 4.84
N SER A 98 -1.80 5.18 4.57
CA SER A 98 -2.09 4.68 3.22
C SER A 98 -2.37 5.83 2.25
N GLU A 99 -3.15 6.84 2.66
CA GLU A 99 -3.39 8.04 1.83
C GLU A 99 -2.14 8.86 1.55
N VAL A 100 -1.23 8.94 2.52
CA VAL A 100 0.07 9.63 2.34
C VAL A 100 0.93 8.88 1.33
N VAL A 101 1.02 7.55 1.45
CA VAL A 101 1.80 6.72 0.52
C VAL A 101 1.22 6.78 -0.90
N THR A 102 -0.11 6.73 -1.05
CA THR A 102 -0.76 6.84 -2.37
C THR A 102 -0.38 8.16 -3.05
N ARG A 103 -0.56 9.30 -2.35
CA ARG A 103 -0.23 10.62 -2.87
C ARG A 103 1.26 10.76 -3.20
N ALA A 104 2.13 10.35 -2.29
CA ALA A 104 3.57 10.42 -2.51
C ALA A 104 4.02 9.56 -3.71
N ALA A 105 3.41 8.39 -3.92
CA ALA A 105 3.71 7.53 -5.05
C ALA A 105 3.20 8.12 -6.38
N GLU A 106 2.03 8.75 -6.38
CA GLU A 106 1.50 9.47 -7.55
C GLU A 106 2.35 10.69 -7.90
N ASP A 107 2.72 11.50 -6.91
CA ASP A 107 3.59 12.67 -7.07
C ASP A 107 4.96 12.25 -7.60
N ALA A 108 5.56 11.19 -7.04
CA ALA A 108 6.83 10.65 -7.51
C ALA A 108 6.72 10.13 -8.95
N ALA A 109 5.61 9.45 -9.31
CA ALA A 109 5.41 8.98 -10.68
C ALA A 109 5.26 10.15 -11.67
N GLY A 110 4.54 11.20 -11.27
CA GLY A 110 4.39 12.43 -12.04
C GLY A 110 5.71 13.16 -12.24
N ALA A 111 6.47 13.38 -11.15
CA ALA A 111 7.78 14.01 -11.18
C ALA A 111 8.79 13.22 -12.03
N HIS A 112 8.84 11.91 -11.83
CA HIS A 112 9.70 11.02 -12.61
C HIS A 112 9.38 11.07 -14.10
N ARG A 113 8.09 11.09 -14.48
CA ARG A 113 7.69 11.27 -15.88
C ARG A 113 8.11 12.64 -16.40
N ALA A 114 7.76 13.73 -15.69
CA ALA A 114 8.08 15.08 -16.11
C ALA A 114 9.58 15.33 -16.32
N GLU A 115 10.44 14.72 -15.50
CA GLU A 115 11.89 14.88 -15.59
C GLU A 115 12.53 14.03 -16.70
N TYR A 116 12.08 12.77 -16.87
CA TYR A 116 12.79 11.80 -17.71
C TYR A 116 12.06 11.40 -19.00
N GLU A 117 10.80 11.80 -19.21
CA GLU A 117 10.03 11.46 -20.42
C GLU A 117 10.71 11.94 -21.69
N GLY A 118 11.14 13.21 -21.75
CA GLY A 118 11.83 13.74 -22.93
C GLY A 118 13.17 13.05 -23.22
N VAL A 119 13.91 12.66 -22.17
CA VAL A 119 15.17 11.90 -22.32
C VAL A 119 14.89 10.49 -22.85
N TYR A 120 13.84 9.85 -22.31
CA TYR A 120 13.41 8.53 -22.74
C TYR A 120 12.92 8.53 -24.19
N GLU A 121 12.12 9.50 -24.59
CA GLU A 121 11.63 9.64 -25.97
C GLU A 121 12.78 9.87 -26.96
N ALA A 122 13.69 10.79 -26.66
CA ALA A 122 14.86 11.05 -27.49
C ALA A 122 15.77 9.81 -27.61
N ALA A 123 15.97 9.07 -26.52
CA ALA A 123 16.73 7.82 -26.55
C ALA A 123 16.06 6.75 -27.41
N GLN A 124 14.74 6.64 -27.35
CA GLN A 124 13.97 5.70 -28.19
C GLN A 124 14.01 6.10 -29.66
N ASP A 125 13.93 7.37 -29.99
CA ASP A 125 14.04 7.85 -31.37
C ASP A 125 15.41 7.58 -31.98
N LEU A 126 16.48 7.82 -31.22
CA LEU A 126 17.84 7.44 -31.62
C LEU A 126 17.96 5.93 -31.84
N GLN A 127 17.39 5.12 -30.95
CA GLN A 127 17.38 3.67 -31.09
C GLN A 127 16.63 3.22 -32.35
N ARG A 128 15.49 3.83 -32.69
CA ARG A 128 14.74 3.56 -33.94
C ARG A 128 15.56 3.90 -35.19
N GLN A 129 16.42 4.91 -35.10
CA GLN A 129 17.36 5.31 -36.17
C GLN A 129 18.62 4.41 -36.21
N GLY A 130 18.71 3.39 -35.36
CA GLY A 130 19.86 2.48 -35.27
C GLY A 130 21.04 3.04 -34.48
N ILE A 131 20.91 4.24 -33.90
CA ILE A 131 21.93 4.90 -33.10
C ILE A 131 21.82 4.39 -31.66
N ARG A 132 22.78 3.56 -31.23
CA ARG A 132 22.83 3.08 -29.84
C ARG A 132 23.55 4.11 -28.97
N GLN A 133 22.85 4.67 -27.98
CA GLN A 133 23.52 5.47 -26.95
C GLN A 133 24.49 4.60 -26.15
N PRO A 134 25.71 5.09 -25.86
CA PRO A 134 26.63 4.39 -24.98
C PRO A 134 26.00 4.27 -23.59
N LYS A 135 26.03 3.07 -23.02
CA LYS A 135 25.51 2.85 -21.67
C LYS A 135 26.29 3.75 -20.68
N PRO A 136 25.61 4.36 -19.68
CA PRO A 136 26.29 5.11 -18.63
C PRO A 136 27.39 4.25 -17.99
N GLY A 137 28.61 4.78 -17.91
CA GLY A 137 29.79 4.08 -17.36
C GLY A 137 30.72 3.40 -18.37
N PHE A 138 30.41 3.42 -19.68
CA PHE A 138 31.28 2.84 -20.73
C PHE A 138 32.20 3.86 -21.43
N LEU A 139 32.00 5.15 -21.20
CA LEU A 139 32.91 6.18 -21.66
C LEU A 139 34.01 6.34 -20.60
N ARG A 140 35.20 5.81 -20.88
CA ARG A 140 36.40 6.21 -20.14
C ARG A 140 36.60 7.70 -20.39
N ALA A 141 36.56 8.49 -19.32
CA ALA A 141 37.08 9.85 -19.36
C ALA A 141 38.56 9.74 -19.76
N ASN A 142 38.91 10.24 -20.94
CA ASN A 142 40.29 10.53 -21.29
C ASN A 142 40.73 11.82 -20.59
#